data_AF-A0A431UZG2-F1
#
_entry.id   AF-A0A431UZG2-F1
#
_cell.length_a   1.000
_cell.length_b   1.000
_cell.length_c   1.000
_cell.angle_alpha   90.00
_cell.angle_beta   90.00
_cell.angle_gamma   90.00
#
_symmetry.space_group_name_H-M   'P 1'
#
loop_
_entity.id
_entity.type
_entity.pdbx_description
1 polymer ?
#
loop_
_entity_poly.entity_id
_entity_poly.type
_entity_poly.pdbx_seq_one_letter_code
_entity_poly.pdbx_strand_id
1 'polypeptide(L)'
;MLVMLFLPVATVANEDHDPARQETGETSSSASSEPKPLEQRVATLEEELARVEASLERLQPDMIMIMPDFAERFHVMHRAGDAGDWAVANHELLTMQQIIERMQRFDPQNGALLDNYMSGPLNKLAEYIEDNDREMFGQALEQTVQVCNACHQAVGSPFIRVTLEPPEALNMRHPHQLQPSEAPREHAHGDAHEAMGDHMPEGEHEQATEDDH
;
A
#
# COMPACT_ATOMS: atom_id res chain seq x y z
N MET A 1 43.05 -20.71 14.32
CA MET A 1 43.11 -21.08 12.90
C MET A 1 42.00 -20.34 12.19
N LEU A 2 42.36 -19.28 11.47
CA LEU A 2 41.47 -18.34 10.79
C LEU A 2 41.73 -18.52 9.28
N VAL A 3 40.72 -18.89 8.50
CA VAL A 3 40.83 -18.97 7.03
C VAL A 3 39.92 -17.91 6.45
N MET A 4 40.50 -16.77 6.07
CA MET A 4 39.87 -15.76 5.23
C MET A 4 40.11 -16.12 3.76
N LEU A 5 39.03 -16.34 3.02
CA LEU A 5 39.05 -16.47 1.56
C LEU A 5 38.82 -15.08 0.94
N PHE A 6 39.87 -14.52 0.37
CA PHE A 6 39.83 -13.35 -0.51
C PHE A 6 39.59 -13.82 -1.95
N LEU A 7 38.56 -13.26 -2.60
CA LEU A 7 38.36 -13.36 -4.05
C LEU A 7 39.03 -12.18 -4.75
N PRO A 8 39.76 -12.38 -5.86
CA PRO A 8 40.39 -11.29 -6.60
C PRO A 8 39.41 -10.57 -7.53
N VAL A 9 39.52 -9.24 -7.54
CA VAL A 9 38.90 -8.30 -8.47
C VAL A 9 39.59 -8.41 -9.83
N ALA A 10 38.82 -8.66 -10.89
CA ALA A 10 39.32 -8.59 -12.26
C ALA A 10 39.24 -7.14 -12.76
N THR A 11 40.40 -6.54 -13.00
CA THR A 11 40.58 -5.27 -13.71
C THR A 11 40.48 -5.51 -15.21
N VAL A 12 39.51 -4.88 -15.89
CA VAL A 12 39.48 -4.81 -17.36
C VAL A 12 40.18 -3.52 -17.78
N ALA A 13 41.21 -3.67 -18.60
CA ALA A 13 42.03 -2.59 -19.14
C ALA A 13 41.28 -1.83 -20.24
N ASN A 14 41.50 -0.52 -20.24
CA ASN A 14 41.06 0.44 -21.25
C ASN A 14 42.17 0.51 -22.31
N GLU A 15 41.89 0.17 -23.56
CA GLU A 15 42.81 0.38 -24.69
C GLU A 15 42.11 1.22 -25.77
N ASP A 16 42.61 2.45 -25.91
CA ASP A 16 42.37 3.36 -27.02
C ASP A 16 42.87 2.78 -28.34
N HIS A 17 41.97 2.63 -29.32
CA HIS A 17 42.35 2.68 -30.73
C HIS A 17 41.19 3.08 -31.64
N ASP A 18 41.24 4.31 -32.15
CA ASP A 18 40.65 4.75 -33.42
C ASP A 18 41.84 5.01 -34.37
N PRO A 19 41.87 4.42 -35.58
CA PRO A 19 41.28 5.12 -36.71
C PRO A 19 40.68 4.17 -37.77
N ALA A 20 39.47 4.45 -38.25
CA ALA A 20 39.19 4.57 -39.69
C ALA A 20 37.69 4.58 -39.97
N ARG A 21 37.23 5.78 -40.33
CA ARG A 21 35.95 6.06 -40.95
C ARG A 21 35.84 5.33 -42.30
N GLN A 22 35.05 4.26 -42.35
CA GLN A 22 34.49 3.73 -43.60
C GLN A 22 33.00 4.07 -43.66
N GLU A 23 32.70 5.09 -44.45
CA GLU A 23 31.36 5.34 -44.96
C GLU A 23 30.99 4.19 -45.89
N THR A 24 30.08 3.34 -45.42
CA THR A 24 29.20 2.60 -46.33
C THR A 24 27.78 2.92 -45.88
N GLY A 25 27.12 3.75 -46.69
CA GLY A 25 25.72 4.05 -46.53
C GLY A 25 24.91 2.77 -46.72
N GLU A 26 24.39 2.25 -45.62
CA GLU A 26 23.18 1.46 -45.67
C GLU A 26 22.01 2.40 -45.39
N THR A 27 21.30 2.63 -46.48
CA THR A 27 20.07 3.36 -46.62
C THR A 27 19.18 3.21 -45.38
N SER A 28 18.99 4.33 -44.69
CA SER A 28 17.84 4.57 -43.82
C SER A 28 16.58 4.26 -44.62
N SER A 29 16.05 3.05 -44.45
CA SER A 29 14.71 2.70 -44.87
C SER A 29 13.75 3.39 -43.90
N SER A 30 13.52 4.68 -44.15
CA SER A 30 12.33 5.37 -43.67
C SER A 30 11.14 4.78 -44.42
N ALA A 31 10.72 3.58 -44.01
CA ALA A 31 9.39 3.09 -44.31
C ALA A 31 8.43 3.92 -43.45
N SER A 32 8.03 5.07 -43.99
CA SER A 32 6.84 5.79 -43.56
C SER A 32 5.67 4.83 -43.74
N SER A 33 5.34 4.08 -42.69
CA SER A 33 4.16 3.22 -42.68
C SER A 33 2.95 4.13 -42.74
N GLU A 34 2.21 4.06 -43.84
CA GLU A 34 0.90 4.70 -43.91
C GLU A 34 0.11 4.31 -42.65
N PRO A 35 -0.57 5.28 -42.00
CA PRO A 35 -1.32 4.98 -40.79
C PRO A 35 -2.33 3.89 -41.11
N LYS A 36 -2.30 2.81 -40.31
CA LYS A 36 -3.26 1.71 -40.42
C LYS A 36 -4.69 2.29 -40.51
N PRO A 37 -5.58 1.67 -41.31
CA PRO A 37 -7.00 2.02 -41.33
C PRO A 37 -7.56 2.11 -39.91
N LEU A 38 -8.51 3.02 -39.68
CA LEU A 38 -9.04 3.29 -38.35
C LEU A 38 -9.58 2.03 -37.68
N GLU A 39 -10.21 1.15 -38.46
CA GLU A 39 -10.76 -0.13 -38.02
C GLU A 39 -9.66 -1.05 -37.46
N GLN A 40 -8.50 -1.07 -38.10
CA GLN A 40 -7.36 -1.89 -37.67
C GLN A 40 -6.69 -1.31 -36.41
N ARG A 41 -6.69 0.01 -36.26
CA ARG A 41 -6.21 0.69 -35.04
C ARG A 41 -7.13 0.40 -33.86
N VAL A 42 -8.45 0.48 -34.06
CA VAL A 42 -9.45 0.12 -33.02
C VAL A 42 -9.27 -1.33 -32.60
N ALA A 43 -9.19 -2.28 -33.54
CA ALA A 43 -8.99 -3.69 -33.20
C ALA A 43 -7.68 -3.95 -32.42
N THR A 44 -6.61 -3.23 -32.76
CA THR A 44 -5.34 -3.32 -32.02
C THR A 44 -5.50 -2.80 -30.59
N LEU A 45 -6.17 -1.65 -30.42
CA LEU A 45 -6.43 -1.07 -29.10
C LEU A 45 -7.34 -1.94 -28.23
N GLU A 46 -8.34 -2.60 -28.82
CA GLU A 46 -9.20 -3.55 -28.10
C GLU A 46 -8.42 -4.77 -27.60
N GLU A 47 -7.49 -5.30 -28.41
CA GLU A 47 -6.60 -6.39 -27.99
C GLU A 47 -5.64 -5.95 -26.87
N GLU A 48 -5.07 -4.76 -26.99
CA GLU A 48 -4.20 -4.18 -25.97
C GLU A 48 -4.96 -3.93 -24.67
N LEU A 49 -6.18 -3.38 -24.73
CA LEU A 49 -7.04 -3.17 -23.57
C LEU A 49 -7.34 -4.49 -22.87
N ALA A 50 -7.78 -5.53 -23.61
CA ALA A 50 -8.06 -6.84 -23.04
C ALA A 50 -6.82 -7.47 -22.37
N ARG A 51 -5.63 -7.29 -22.97
CA ARG A 51 -4.36 -7.75 -22.39
C ARG A 51 -4.02 -7.01 -21.10
N VAL A 52 -4.25 -5.71 -21.05
CA VAL A 52 -4.02 -4.88 -19.86
C VAL A 52 -5.00 -5.28 -18.77
N GLU A 53 -6.29 -5.41 -19.06
CA GLU A 53 -7.31 -5.84 -18.10
C GLU A 53 -6.97 -7.20 -17.47
N ALA A 54 -6.63 -8.21 -18.30
CA ALA A 54 -6.21 -9.53 -17.82
C ALA A 54 -4.88 -9.50 -17.03
N SER A 55 -4.05 -8.48 -17.23
CA SER A 55 -2.83 -8.30 -16.44
C SER A 55 -3.13 -7.62 -15.11
N LEU A 56 -4.05 -6.65 -15.08
CA LEU A 56 -4.50 -5.97 -13.86
C LEU A 56 -5.24 -6.93 -12.94
N GLU A 57 -6.14 -7.77 -13.46
CA GLU A 57 -6.88 -8.77 -12.68
C GLU A 57 -5.92 -9.73 -11.95
N ARG A 58 -4.85 -10.17 -12.61
CA ARG A 58 -3.82 -11.03 -12.00
C ARG A 58 -2.96 -10.35 -10.94
N LEU A 59 -2.92 -9.02 -10.92
CA LEU A 59 -2.13 -8.22 -9.98
C LEU A 59 -2.96 -7.69 -8.81
N GLN A 60 -4.29 -7.90 -8.81
CA GLN A 60 -5.11 -7.44 -7.71
C GLN A 60 -4.67 -8.12 -6.40
N PRO A 61 -4.45 -7.35 -5.32
CA PRO A 61 -4.20 -7.93 -4.01
C PRO A 61 -5.37 -8.85 -3.66
N ASP A 62 -5.07 -10.05 -3.19
CA ASP A 62 -6.10 -10.94 -2.66
C ASP A 62 -6.22 -10.78 -1.14
N MET A 63 -7.22 -11.46 -0.57
CA MET A 63 -7.40 -11.48 0.88
C MET A 63 -6.17 -12.04 1.63
N ILE A 64 -5.40 -12.93 1.01
CA ILE A 64 -4.20 -13.53 1.64
C ILE A 64 -3.11 -12.48 1.84
N MET A 65 -2.97 -11.53 0.91
CA MET A 65 -1.97 -10.47 0.98
C MET A 65 -2.31 -9.40 2.01
N ILE A 66 -3.59 -9.14 2.30
CA ILE A 66 -4.01 -8.08 3.22
C ILE A 66 -4.16 -8.52 4.69
N MET A 67 -4.46 -9.80 4.94
CA MET A 67 -4.68 -10.29 6.31
C MET A 67 -3.45 -10.14 7.23
N PRO A 68 -2.19 -10.28 6.76
CA PRO A 68 -1.03 -9.98 7.60
C PRO A 68 -0.95 -8.51 8.05
N ASP A 69 -1.28 -7.55 7.18
CA ASP A 69 -1.31 -6.13 7.55
C ASP A 69 -2.46 -5.88 8.54
N PHE A 70 -3.67 -6.40 8.25
CA PHE A 70 -4.81 -6.30 9.18
C PHE A 70 -4.47 -6.85 10.58
N ALA A 71 -3.81 -8.01 10.65
CA ALA A 71 -3.39 -8.61 11.91
C ALA A 71 -2.35 -7.75 12.65
N GLU A 72 -1.36 -7.20 11.93
CA GLU A 72 -0.38 -6.29 12.51
C GLU A 72 -1.05 -5.04 13.10
N ARG A 73 -1.92 -4.37 12.33
CA ARG A 73 -2.69 -3.20 12.80
C ARG A 73 -3.51 -3.51 14.05
N PHE A 74 -4.22 -4.64 14.07
CA PHE A 74 -5.01 -5.07 15.22
C PHE A 74 -4.15 -5.23 16.49
N HIS A 75 -2.96 -5.83 16.36
CA HIS A 75 -2.07 -6.03 17.50
C HIS A 75 -1.35 -4.76 17.96
N VAL A 76 -0.99 -3.85 17.05
CA VAL A 76 -0.45 -2.53 17.41
C VAL A 76 -1.52 -1.73 18.14
N MET A 77 -2.76 -1.69 17.63
CA MET A 77 -3.90 -1.04 18.26
C MET A 77 -4.12 -1.55 19.70
N HIS A 78 -4.13 -2.88 19.88
CA HIS A 78 -4.27 -3.49 21.20
C HIS A 78 -3.18 -3.00 22.16
N ARG A 79 -1.90 -3.09 21.77
CA ARG A 79 -0.78 -2.67 22.62
C ARG A 79 -0.81 -1.17 22.91
N ALA A 80 -1.23 -0.36 21.96
CA ALA A 80 -1.39 1.08 22.11
C ALA A 80 -2.45 1.42 23.15
N GLY A 81 -3.64 0.80 23.08
CA GLY A 81 -4.67 0.95 24.10
C GLY A 81 -4.21 0.48 25.49
N ASP A 82 -3.44 -0.60 25.57
CA ASP A 82 -2.82 -1.07 26.82
C ASP A 82 -1.83 -0.08 27.44
N ALA A 83 -1.11 0.65 26.59
CA ALA A 83 -0.19 1.71 26.98
C ALA A 83 -0.89 3.05 27.24
N GLY A 84 -2.19 3.17 26.93
CA GLY A 84 -2.93 4.44 26.97
C GLY A 84 -2.53 5.41 25.85
N ASP A 85 -1.92 4.91 24.77
CA ASP A 85 -1.59 5.66 23.55
C ASP A 85 -2.79 5.62 22.60
N TRP A 86 -3.84 6.36 22.93
CA TRP A 86 -5.12 6.30 22.23
C TRP A 86 -5.05 6.91 20.83
N ALA A 87 -4.11 7.82 20.56
CA ALA A 87 -3.88 8.32 19.20
C ALA A 87 -3.37 7.21 18.28
N VAL A 88 -2.40 6.41 18.73
CA VAL A 88 -1.92 5.26 17.95
C VAL A 88 -3.02 4.22 17.83
N ALA A 89 -3.75 3.90 18.91
CA ALA A 89 -4.87 2.96 18.83
C ALA A 89 -5.90 3.38 17.76
N ASN A 90 -6.29 4.65 17.76
CA ASN A 90 -7.24 5.19 16.79
C ASN A 90 -6.70 5.13 15.35
N HIS A 91 -5.43 5.51 15.15
CA HIS A 91 -4.78 5.48 13.84
C HIS A 91 -4.78 4.07 13.22
N GLU A 92 -4.43 3.07 14.01
CA GLU A 92 -4.39 1.68 13.55
C GLU A 92 -5.81 1.16 13.25
N LEU A 93 -6.81 1.53 14.06
CA LEU A 93 -8.22 1.18 13.82
C LEU A 93 -8.72 1.74 12.48
N LEU A 94 -8.48 3.02 12.22
CA LEU A 94 -8.92 3.67 11.00
C LEU A 94 -8.20 3.11 9.76
N THR A 95 -6.93 2.75 9.92
CA THR A 95 -6.19 2.02 8.88
C THR A 95 -6.83 0.65 8.59
N MET A 96 -7.30 -0.09 9.60
CA MET A 96 -8.04 -1.34 9.39
C MET A 96 -9.35 -1.13 8.63
N GLN A 97 -10.13 -0.09 8.98
CA GLN A 97 -11.36 0.24 8.25
C GLN A 97 -11.06 0.56 6.78
N GLN A 98 -10.00 1.32 6.51
CA GLN A 98 -9.56 1.61 5.15
C GLN A 98 -9.08 0.37 4.38
N ILE A 99 -8.54 -0.65 5.05
CA ILE A 99 -8.22 -1.93 4.39
C ILE A 99 -9.52 -2.59 3.89
N ILE A 100 -10.58 -2.59 4.70
CA ILE A 100 -11.89 -3.14 4.31
C ILE A 100 -12.48 -2.36 3.13
N GLU A 101 -12.50 -1.03 3.20
CA GLU A 101 -13.01 -0.19 2.11
C GLU A 101 -12.23 -0.38 0.81
N ARG A 102 -10.89 -0.52 0.90
CA ARG A 102 -10.06 -0.80 -0.26
C ARG A 102 -10.36 -2.18 -0.83
N MET A 103 -10.50 -3.22 0.02
CA MET A 103 -10.89 -4.56 -0.42
C MET A 103 -12.20 -4.55 -1.19
N GLN A 104 -13.21 -3.80 -0.75
CA GLN A 104 -14.48 -3.70 -1.47
C GLN A 104 -14.32 -3.17 -2.90
N ARG A 105 -13.25 -2.43 -3.21
CA ARG A 105 -12.97 -1.91 -4.55
C ARG A 105 -12.25 -2.90 -5.46
N PHE A 106 -11.28 -3.65 -4.94
CA PHE A 106 -10.47 -4.56 -5.78
C PHE A 106 -10.84 -6.03 -5.66
N ASP A 107 -11.51 -6.45 -4.58
CA ASP A 107 -12.10 -7.78 -4.41
C ASP A 107 -13.47 -7.63 -3.71
N PRO A 108 -14.53 -7.27 -4.46
CA PRO A 108 -15.83 -6.92 -3.87
C PRO A 108 -16.46 -8.04 -3.04
N GLN A 109 -16.24 -9.30 -3.40
CA GLN A 109 -16.84 -10.44 -2.70
C GLN A 109 -16.19 -10.64 -1.33
N ASN A 110 -14.86 -10.70 -1.28
CA ASN A 110 -14.15 -10.84 0.00
C ASN A 110 -14.20 -9.55 0.82
N GLY A 111 -14.21 -8.37 0.18
CA GLY A 111 -14.40 -7.09 0.85
C GLY A 111 -15.76 -7.00 1.55
N ALA A 112 -16.84 -7.38 0.89
CA ALA A 112 -18.16 -7.44 1.51
C ALA A 112 -18.24 -8.49 2.63
N LEU A 113 -17.60 -9.65 2.45
CA LEU A 113 -17.51 -10.66 3.51
C LEU A 113 -16.81 -10.10 4.75
N LEU A 114 -15.62 -9.49 4.57
CA LEU A 114 -14.85 -8.93 5.66
C LEU A 114 -15.61 -7.81 6.38
N ASP A 115 -16.25 -6.92 5.63
CA ASP A 115 -17.07 -5.84 6.17
C ASP A 115 -18.24 -6.35 7.04
N ASN A 116 -18.95 -7.38 6.57
CA ASN A 116 -20.04 -8.00 7.31
C ASN A 116 -19.60 -8.59 8.67
N TYR A 117 -18.37 -9.09 8.76
CA TYR A 117 -17.82 -9.58 10.03
C TYR A 117 -17.29 -8.43 10.89
N MET A 118 -16.56 -7.48 10.32
CA MET A 118 -15.69 -6.58 11.07
C MET A 118 -16.24 -5.18 11.34
N SER A 119 -17.19 -4.68 10.56
CA SER A 119 -17.75 -3.33 10.76
C SER A 119 -18.28 -3.11 12.19
N GLY A 120 -19.10 -4.04 12.69
CA GLY A 120 -19.65 -3.97 14.05
C GLY A 120 -18.58 -3.95 15.15
N PRO A 121 -17.66 -4.93 15.21
CA PRO A 121 -16.55 -4.93 16.15
C PRO A 121 -15.66 -3.69 16.08
N LEU A 122 -15.30 -3.23 14.87
CA LEU A 122 -14.46 -2.05 14.69
C LEU A 122 -15.14 -0.77 15.16
N ASN A 123 -16.44 -0.61 14.92
CA ASN A 123 -17.18 0.56 15.41
C ASN A 123 -17.22 0.62 16.94
N LYS A 124 -17.43 -0.52 17.62
CA LYS A 124 -17.36 -0.57 19.10
C LYS A 124 -15.98 -0.24 19.63
N LEU A 125 -14.93 -0.74 18.97
CA LEU A 125 -13.55 -0.40 19.35
C LEU A 125 -13.30 1.10 19.17
N ALA A 126 -13.82 1.72 18.11
CA ALA A 126 -13.70 3.16 17.90
C ALA A 126 -14.36 3.96 19.05
N GLU A 127 -15.58 3.60 19.44
CA GLU A 127 -16.28 4.24 20.58
C GLU A 127 -15.43 4.19 21.86
N TYR A 128 -14.87 3.02 22.21
CA TYR A 128 -14.09 2.89 23.44
C TYR A 128 -12.69 3.51 23.36
N ILE A 129 -12.12 3.63 22.16
CA ILE A 129 -10.89 4.40 21.94
C ILE A 129 -11.15 5.89 22.12
N GLU A 130 -12.26 6.42 21.59
CA GLU A 130 -12.64 7.84 21.74
C GLU A 130 -12.87 8.22 23.20
N ASP A 131 -13.51 7.33 23.97
CA ASP A 131 -13.79 7.52 25.40
C ASP A 131 -12.60 7.17 26.32
N ASN A 132 -11.49 6.66 25.76
CA ASN A 132 -10.35 6.11 26.51
C ASN A 132 -10.76 5.04 27.54
N ASP A 133 -11.84 4.29 27.28
CA ASP A 133 -12.40 3.30 28.20
C ASP A 133 -11.64 1.97 28.07
N ARG A 134 -10.59 1.83 28.87
CA ARG A 134 -9.72 0.64 28.86
C ARG A 134 -10.46 -0.66 29.16
N GLU A 135 -11.44 -0.66 30.05
CA GLU A 135 -12.15 -1.87 30.44
C GLU A 135 -13.03 -2.35 29.27
N MET A 136 -13.80 -1.44 28.70
CA MET A 136 -14.69 -1.76 27.58
C MET A 136 -13.90 -2.05 26.29
N PHE A 137 -12.80 -1.33 26.06
CA PHE A 137 -11.86 -1.62 24.97
C PHE A 137 -11.31 -3.06 25.05
N GLY A 138 -10.87 -3.50 26.23
CA GLY A 138 -10.41 -4.88 26.44
C GLY A 138 -11.49 -5.93 26.13
N GLN A 139 -12.72 -5.71 26.59
CA GLN A 139 -13.84 -6.61 26.27
C GLN A 139 -14.17 -6.62 24.77
N ALA A 140 -14.11 -5.47 24.10
CA ALA A 140 -14.33 -5.35 22.66
C ALA A 140 -13.23 -6.07 21.86
N LEU A 141 -11.98 -6.03 22.31
CA LEU A 141 -10.87 -6.78 21.72
C LEU A 141 -11.12 -8.29 21.77
N GLU A 142 -11.54 -8.82 22.92
CA GLU A 142 -11.86 -10.25 23.07
C GLU A 142 -13.01 -10.68 22.15
N GLN A 143 -14.07 -9.86 22.07
CA GLN A 143 -15.18 -10.10 21.15
C GLN A 143 -14.71 -10.06 19.69
N THR A 144 -13.83 -9.13 19.35
CA THR A 144 -13.26 -9.01 18.00
C THR A 144 -12.45 -10.26 17.63
N VAL A 145 -11.64 -10.78 18.55
CA VAL A 145 -10.90 -12.05 18.34
C VAL A 145 -11.85 -13.22 18.06
N GLN A 146 -12.99 -13.31 18.76
CA GLN A 146 -13.99 -14.34 18.51
C GLN A 146 -14.56 -14.23 17.09
N VAL A 147 -14.84 -13.00 16.64
CA VAL A 147 -15.34 -12.72 15.29
C VAL A 147 -14.28 -13.06 14.22
N CYS A 148 -13.02 -12.66 14.42
CA CYS A 148 -11.92 -13.01 13.51
C CYS A 148 -11.81 -14.53 13.34
N ASN A 149 -11.83 -15.26 14.46
CA ASN A 149 -11.75 -16.72 14.45
C ASN A 149 -12.98 -17.39 13.80
N ALA A 150 -14.18 -16.81 13.98
CA ALA A 150 -15.40 -17.28 13.32
C ALA A 150 -15.34 -17.06 11.80
N CYS A 151 -14.84 -15.92 11.35
CA CYS A 151 -14.61 -15.65 9.92
C CYS A 151 -13.61 -16.65 9.33
N HIS A 152 -12.47 -16.86 9.98
CA HIS A 152 -11.46 -17.83 9.55
C HIS A 152 -12.02 -19.26 9.45
N GLN A 153 -12.88 -19.66 10.40
CA GLN A 153 -13.57 -20.94 10.31
C GLN A 153 -14.53 -21.00 9.12
N ALA A 154 -15.32 -19.95 8.88
CA ALA A 154 -16.28 -19.89 7.79
C ALA A 154 -15.63 -19.97 6.40
N VAL A 155 -14.44 -19.39 6.24
CA VAL A 155 -13.68 -19.43 4.98
C VAL A 155 -12.79 -20.67 4.83
N GLY A 156 -12.94 -21.67 5.70
CA GLY A 156 -12.20 -22.94 5.60
C GLY A 156 -10.75 -22.89 6.10
N SER A 157 -10.39 -21.85 6.87
CA SER A 157 -9.06 -21.66 7.45
C SER A 157 -9.03 -21.71 8.99
N PRO A 158 -9.64 -22.71 9.66
CA PRO A 158 -9.76 -22.76 11.12
C PRO A 158 -8.43 -22.93 11.87
N PHE A 159 -7.34 -23.18 11.15
CA PHE A 159 -5.99 -23.26 11.68
C PHE A 159 -5.34 -21.87 11.86
N ILE A 160 -5.88 -20.83 11.23
CA ILE A 160 -5.45 -19.44 11.47
C ILE A 160 -6.20 -18.93 12.70
N ARG A 161 -5.53 -18.92 13.85
CA ARG A 161 -6.11 -18.51 15.14
C ARG A 161 -5.54 -17.18 15.59
N VAL A 162 -6.43 -16.21 15.76
CA VAL A 162 -6.13 -14.92 16.38
C VAL A 162 -6.21 -15.06 17.89
N THR A 163 -5.27 -14.44 18.60
CA THR A 163 -5.19 -14.35 20.06
C THR A 163 -4.76 -12.93 20.43
N LEU A 164 -5.06 -12.44 21.63
CA LEU A 164 -4.50 -11.18 22.13
C LEU A 164 -3.08 -11.35 22.69
N GLU A 165 -2.72 -12.58 23.04
CA GLU A 165 -1.44 -12.95 23.64
C GLU A 165 -0.61 -13.78 22.64
N PRO A 166 0.00 -13.16 21.61
CA PRO A 166 0.90 -13.88 20.73
C PRO A 166 2.15 -14.31 21.52
N PRO A 167 2.70 -15.51 21.27
CA PRO A 167 3.99 -15.92 21.81
C PRO A 167 5.06 -14.84 21.61
N GLU A 168 5.89 -14.59 22.62
CA GLU A 168 6.93 -13.56 22.60
C GLU A 168 7.91 -13.70 21.42
N ALA A 169 8.07 -14.92 20.88
CA ALA A 169 8.88 -15.21 19.70
C ALA A 169 8.30 -14.65 18.38
N LEU A 170 7.00 -14.30 18.35
CA LEU A 170 6.35 -13.63 17.22
C LEU A 170 6.50 -12.12 17.41
N ASN A 171 7.66 -11.59 17.01
CA ASN A 171 7.87 -10.15 16.96
C ASN A 171 6.92 -9.51 15.93
N MET A 172 6.29 -8.40 16.31
CA MET A 172 5.61 -7.53 15.35
C MET A 172 6.65 -6.97 14.37
N ARG A 173 6.28 -6.81 13.09
CA ARG A 173 7.22 -6.40 12.05
C ARG A 173 7.69 -4.95 12.22
N HIS A 174 7.00 -4.14 13.03
CA HIS A 174 7.40 -2.77 13.29
C HIS A 174 7.12 -2.31 14.74
N PRO A 175 8.13 -2.21 15.63
CA PRO A 175 7.91 -1.70 16.97
C PRO A 175 7.81 -0.16 16.97
N HIS A 176 6.62 0.37 17.27
CA HIS A 176 6.45 1.77 17.64
C HIS A 176 6.85 2.00 19.10
N GLN A 177 7.45 3.15 19.41
CA GLN A 177 7.55 3.61 20.78
C GLN A 177 6.20 4.17 21.20
N LEU A 178 5.46 3.41 22.00
CA LEU A 178 4.15 3.81 22.51
C LEU A 178 4.30 4.80 23.65
N GLN A 179 3.53 5.89 23.60
CA GLN A 179 3.51 6.92 24.63
C GLN A 179 2.08 7.37 24.89
N PRO A 180 1.66 7.58 26.15
CA PRO A 180 0.29 7.99 26.45
C PRO A 180 -0.12 9.24 25.66
N SER A 181 -1.26 9.17 24.97
CA SER A 181 -1.77 10.22 24.09
C SER A 181 -3.29 10.12 23.96
N GLU A 182 -3.98 11.22 23.67
CA GLU A 182 -5.43 11.23 23.42
C GLU A 182 -5.72 10.99 21.94
N ALA A 183 -6.80 10.26 21.63
CA ALA A 183 -7.30 10.14 20.28
C ALA A 183 -7.75 11.52 19.73
N PRO A 184 -7.36 11.90 18.51
CA PRO A 184 -7.88 13.12 17.89
C PRO A 184 -9.40 13.03 17.69
N ARG A 185 -10.15 14.07 18.08
CA ARG A 185 -11.61 14.15 17.88
C ARG A 185 -12.02 14.33 16.41
N GLU A 186 -11.10 14.86 15.60
CA GLU A 186 -11.24 15.01 14.15
C GLU A 186 -9.91 14.57 13.55
N HIS A 187 -9.93 13.49 12.80
CA HIS A 187 -8.79 13.09 11.98
C HIS A 187 -9.35 12.61 10.64
N ALA A 188 -8.98 13.33 9.59
CA ALA A 188 -9.14 12.87 8.22
C ALA A 188 -7.78 12.30 7.82
N HIS A 189 -7.73 11.03 7.41
CA HIS A 189 -6.60 10.58 6.60
C HIS A 189 -6.72 11.34 5.30
N GLY A 190 -5.90 12.40 5.15
CA GLY A 190 -5.98 13.35 4.05
C GLY A 190 -6.35 12.66 2.75
N ASP A 191 -7.40 13.16 2.10
CA ASP A 191 -7.76 12.69 0.77
C ASP A 191 -6.48 12.68 -0.07
N ALA A 192 -6.24 11.61 -0.84
CA ALA A 192 -5.05 11.50 -1.69
C ALA A 192 -4.87 12.69 -2.67
N HIS A 193 -5.88 13.56 -2.76
CA HIS A 193 -5.89 14.81 -3.48
C HIS A 193 -5.17 15.98 -2.78
N GLU A 194 -5.05 16.00 -1.46
CA GLU A 194 -4.47 17.12 -0.70
C GLU A 194 -2.94 17.02 -0.56
N ALA A 195 -2.36 15.82 -0.67
CA ALA A 195 -0.93 15.59 -0.45
C ALA A 195 0.00 16.04 -1.62
N MET A 196 -0.55 16.60 -2.71
CA MET A 196 0.24 17.11 -3.85
C MET A 196 -0.02 18.58 -4.20
N GLY A 197 -0.70 19.34 -3.34
CA GLY A 197 -1.26 20.65 -3.71
C GLY A 197 -0.39 21.89 -3.54
N ASP A 198 0.75 21.87 -2.83
CA ASP A 198 1.30 23.12 -2.27
C ASP A 198 2.83 23.31 -2.42
N HIS A 199 3.41 22.84 -3.53
CA HIS A 199 4.79 23.20 -3.86
C HIS A 199 5.06 23.31 -5.36
N MET A 200 4.63 24.42 -5.96
CA MET A 200 5.28 24.99 -7.13
C MET A 200 5.54 26.47 -6.84
N PRO A 201 6.80 26.92 -6.72
CA PRO A 201 7.09 28.36 -6.61
C PRO A 201 6.71 29.04 -7.92
N GLU A 202 5.89 30.09 -7.84
CA GLU A 202 5.58 30.95 -8.98
C GLU A 202 6.89 31.51 -9.55
N GLY A 203 7.22 31.08 -10.76
CA GLY A 203 8.34 31.59 -11.52
C GLY A 203 8.11 33.06 -11.86
N GLU A 204 9.00 33.90 -11.36
CA GLU A 204 9.17 35.28 -11.79
C GLU A 204 9.44 35.30 -13.30
N HIS A 205 8.51 35.90 -14.07
CA HIS A 205 8.78 36.31 -15.44
C HIS A 205 8.94 37.83 -15.47
N GLU A 206 10.21 38.26 -15.44
CA GLU A 206 10.62 39.61 -15.76
C GLU A 206 10.44 39.91 -17.26
N GLN A 207 9.76 41.03 -17.50
CA GLN A 207 10.00 42.08 -18.50
C GLN A 207 10.04 41.74 -20.00
N ALA A 208 9.11 42.39 -20.73
CA ALA A 208 9.39 42.94 -22.06
C ALA A 208 8.86 44.38 -22.13
N THR A 209 9.81 45.29 -22.28
CA THR A 209 9.68 46.67 -22.71
C THR A 209 9.00 46.77 -24.08
N GLU A 210 8.21 47.81 -24.34
CA GLU A 210 8.50 48.76 -25.44
C GLU A 210 7.54 49.95 -25.45
N ASP A 211 8.16 51.09 -25.75
CA ASP A 211 7.64 52.44 -25.93
C ASP A 211 6.80 52.60 -27.22
N ASP A 212 6.04 53.70 -27.20
CA ASP A 212 5.85 54.69 -28.28
C ASP A 212 4.51 54.74 -29.05
N HIS A 213 4.00 56.00 -29.07
CA HIS A 213 2.94 56.66 -29.85
C HIS A 213 1.49 56.64 -29.36
#